data_AF-A0AB39U812-F1
#
_entry.id   AF-A0AB39U812-F1
#
_cell.length_a   1.000
_cell.length_b   1.000
_cell.length_c   1.000
_cell.angle_alpha   90.00
_cell.angle_beta   90.00
_cell.angle_gamma   90.00
#
_symmetry.space_group_name_H-M   'P 1'
#
loop_
_entity.id
_entity.type
_entity.pdbx_description
1 polymer ?
#
loop_
_entity_poly.entity_id
_entity_poly.type
_entity_poly.pdbx_seq_one_letter_code
_entity_poly.pdbx_strand_id
1 'polypeptide(L)'
;MQTDALDRAGCERPFIDHASGAKAQRPELDHVLDTIRKGNMLVVWKLDRLGRSVQNLVDLMNLLQGRGVGFKSLTENMDATTPGGVLVFNVFAANDSP
;
A
#
# COMPACT_ATOMS: atom_id res chain seq x y z
N MET A 1 14.87 7.85 9.55
CA MET A 1 15.25 6.79 8.57
C MET A 1 14.11 5.84 8.14
N GLN A 2 12.84 6.13 8.40
CA GLN A 2 11.71 5.52 7.65
C GLN A 2 10.56 6.54 7.59
N THR A 3 10.30 7.17 8.74
CA THR A 3 9.52 8.41 8.89
C THR A 3 10.02 9.55 7.98
N ASP A 4 11.34 9.84 7.95
CA ASP A 4 11.88 10.90 7.07
C ASP A 4 11.57 10.73 5.58
N ALA A 5 11.41 9.47 5.11
CA ALA A 5 11.08 9.19 3.71
C ALA A 5 9.59 9.43 3.42
N LEU A 6 8.72 9.17 4.41
CA LEU A 6 7.29 9.48 4.34
C LEU A 6 7.06 11.00 4.43
N ASP A 7 7.78 11.69 5.31
CA ASP A 7 7.73 13.15 5.42
C ASP A 7 8.18 13.82 4.12
N ARG A 8 9.25 13.33 3.49
CA ARG A 8 9.71 13.82 2.17
C ARG A 8 8.75 13.52 1.04
N ALA A 9 7.91 12.49 1.16
CA ALA A 9 6.85 12.18 0.21
C ALA A 9 5.58 13.04 0.42
N GLY A 10 5.57 13.93 1.42
CA GLY A 10 4.42 14.78 1.74
C GLY A 10 3.32 14.04 2.51
N CYS A 11 3.65 12.94 3.20
CA CYS A 11 2.67 12.23 4.03
C CYS A 11 2.35 13.07 5.27
N GLU A 12 1.12 13.57 5.37
CA GLU A 12 0.68 14.39 6.51
C GLU A 12 0.56 13.60 7.81
N ARG A 13 0.41 12.26 7.73
CA ARG A 13 0.38 11.35 8.88
C ARG A 13 1.12 10.04 8.58
N PRO A 14 2.29 9.79 9.18
CA PRO A 14 2.91 8.48 9.13
C PRO A 14 2.16 7.52 10.06
N PHE A 15 1.69 6.40 9.51
CA PHE A 15 1.08 5.30 10.25
C PHE A 15 2.07 4.14 10.30
N ILE A 16 2.37 3.63 11.50
CA ILE A 16 3.41 2.63 11.71
C ILE A 16 2.82 1.43 12.45
N ASP A 17 2.55 0.35 11.72
CA ASP A 17 2.24 -0.94 12.32
C ASP A 17 3.54 -1.65 12.75
N HIS A 18 3.68 -1.92 14.05
CA HIS A 18 4.73 -2.77 14.59
C HIS A 18 4.27 -4.23 14.63
N ALA A 19 4.43 -4.94 13.51
CA ALA A 19 4.10 -6.35 13.41
C ALA A 19 5.32 -7.25 13.62
N SER A 20 5.42 -7.91 14.78
CA SER A 20 6.34 -9.04 14.99
C SER A 20 5.55 -10.35 15.00
N GLY A 21 5.71 -11.17 13.95
CA GLY A 21 5.16 -12.53 13.88
C GLY A 21 3.83 -12.70 13.13
N ALA A 22 3.41 -13.97 13.00
CA ALA A 22 2.31 -14.42 12.12
C ALA A 22 0.90 -13.90 12.49
N LYS A 23 0.73 -13.32 13.68
CA LYS A 23 -0.48 -12.61 14.10
C LYS A 23 -0.21 -11.10 14.18
N ALA A 24 0.05 -10.51 13.02
CA ALA A 24 0.09 -9.07 12.86
C ALA A 24 -1.35 -8.54 12.84
N GLN A 25 -1.88 -8.13 13.99
CA GLN A 25 -2.96 -7.16 14.03
C GLN A 25 -2.42 -5.87 13.41
N ARG A 26 -3.17 -5.27 12.48
CA ARG A 26 -2.77 -4.05 11.75
C ARG A 26 -3.76 -2.92 12.03
N PRO A 27 -3.90 -2.52 13.30
CA PRO A 27 -4.87 -1.50 13.68
C PRO A 27 -4.60 -0.17 12.97
N GLU A 28 -3.33 0.14 12.63
CA GLU A 28 -3.00 1.39 11.95
C GLU A 28 -3.39 1.33 10.47
N LEU A 29 -3.20 0.19 9.78
CA LEU A 29 -3.73 0.02 8.41
C LEU A 29 -5.25 0.14 8.37
N ASP A 30 -5.96 -0.48 9.33
CA ASP A 30 -7.42 -0.38 9.41
C ASP A 30 -7.84 1.08 9.65
N HIS A 31 -7.15 1.78 10.56
CA HIS A 31 -7.40 3.20 10.84
C HIS A 31 -7.13 4.10 9.62
N VAL A 32 -6.08 3.81 8.85
CA VAL A 32 -5.80 4.47 7.57
C VAL A 32 -6.95 4.24 6.60
N LEU A 33 -7.42 3.01 6.46
CA LEU A 33 -8.51 2.67 5.53
C LEU A 33 -9.84 3.33 5.91
N ASP A 34 -10.06 3.60 7.20
CA ASP A 34 -11.24 4.32 7.71
C ASP A 34 -11.12 5.84 7.57
N THR A 35 -9.90 6.39 7.62
CA THR A 35 -9.65 7.83 7.57
C THR A 35 -9.38 8.35 6.16
N ILE A 36 -8.83 7.53 5.27
CA ILE A 36 -8.45 7.91 3.92
C ILE A 36 -9.68 8.28 3.08
N ARG A 37 -9.55 9.30 2.24
CA ARG A 37 -10.62 9.82 1.40
C ARG A 37 -10.19 9.85 -0.07
N LYS A 38 -11.18 9.91 -0.97
CA LYS A 38 -10.96 10.08 -2.40
C LYS A 38 -9.99 11.23 -2.67
N GLY A 39 -9.00 11.01 -3.53
CA GLY A 39 -7.95 11.97 -3.86
C GLY A 39 -6.72 11.92 -2.94
N ASN A 40 -6.76 11.17 -1.83
CA ASN A 40 -5.56 10.88 -1.04
C ASN A 40 -4.74 9.74 -1.67
N MET A 41 -3.51 9.57 -1.19
CA MET A 41 -2.61 8.50 -1.60
C MET A 41 -2.11 7.73 -0.38
N LEU A 42 -2.25 6.41 -0.40
CA LEU A 42 -1.59 5.53 0.56
C LEU A 42 -0.16 5.28 0.09
N VAL A 43 0.82 5.74 0.87
CA VAL A 43 2.24 5.52 0.60
C VAL A 43 2.79 4.50 1.58
N VAL A 44 3.45 3.47 1.06
CA VAL A 44 4.02 2.39 1.86
C VAL A 44 5.52 2.28 1.61
N TRP A 45 6.29 1.93 2.64
CA TRP A 45 7.74 1.76 2.47
C TRP A 45 8.06 0.60 1.53
N LYS A 46 7.53 -0.60 1.82
CA LYS A 46 7.83 -1.86 1.10
C LYS A 46 6.59 -2.75 1.01
N LEU A 47 6.35 -3.35 -0.16
CA LEU A 47 5.16 -4.18 -0.41
C LEU A 47 5.10 -5.45 0.44
N ASP A 48 6.24 -6.08 0.72
CA ASP A 48 6.34 -7.32 1.51
C ASP A 48 5.85 -7.17 2.96
N ARG A 49 5.75 -5.93 3.46
CA ARG A 49 5.22 -5.64 4.80
C ARG A 49 3.70 -5.46 4.81
N LEU A 50 3.09 -5.29 3.63
CA LEU A 50 1.69 -4.91 3.47
C LEU A 50 0.77 -6.08 3.08
N GLY A 51 1.29 -7.17 2.53
CA GLY A 51 0.50 -8.34 2.15
C GLY A 51 1.03 -9.60 2.82
N ARG A 52 0.14 -10.47 3.31
CA ARG A 52 0.52 -11.85 3.67
C ARG A 52 0.60 -12.76 2.42
N SER A 53 0.07 -12.27 1.31
CA SER A 53 0.03 -12.88 -0.03
C SER A 53 -0.12 -11.77 -1.07
N VAL A 54 0.20 -12.06 -2.33
CA VAL A 54 -0.09 -11.17 -3.45
C VAL A 54 -1.59 -10.91 -3.59
N GLN A 55 -2.44 -11.92 -3.35
CA GLN A 55 -3.90 -11.74 -3.37
C GLN A 55 -4.37 -10.65 -2.40
N ASN A 56 -3.85 -10.61 -1.16
CA ASN A 56 -4.20 -9.55 -0.22
C ASN A 56 -3.79 -8.15 -0.71
N LEU A 57 -2.69 -8.05 -1.45
CA LEU A 57 -2.27 -6.79 -2.05
C LEU A 57 -3.21 -6.38 -3.18
N VAL A 58 -3.61 -7.33 -4.04
CA VAL A 58 -4.59 -7.11 -5.12
C VAL A 58 -5.90 -6.58 -4.56
N ASP A 59 -6.43 -7.23 -3.52
CA ASP A 59 -7.70 -6.84 -2.90
C ASP A 59 -7.61 -5.43 -2.30
N LEU A 60 -6.49 -5.10 -1.64
CA LEU A 60 -6.26 -3.77 -1.08
C LEU A 60 -6.16 -2.70 -2.17
N MET A 61 -5.45 -2.97 -3.26
CA MET A 61 -5.36 -2.02 -4.38
C MET A 61 -6.70 -1.80 -5.06
N ASN A 62 -7.46 -2.87 -5.31
CA ASN A 62 -8.82 -2.77 -5.86
C ASN A 62 -9.73 -1.96 -4.94
N LEU A 63 -9.64 -2.15 -3.62
CA LEU A 63 -10.37 -1.36 -2.63
C LEU A 63 -10.01 0.13 -2.71
N LEU A 64 -8.72 0.46 -2.76
CA LEU A 64 -8.25 1.84 -2.84
C LEU A 64 -8.65 2.49 -4.17
N GLN A 65 -8.48 1.79 -5.29
CA GLN A 65 -8.90 2.25 -6.61
C GLN A 65 -10.41 2.50 -6.66
N GLY A 66 -11.23 1.58 -6.14
CA GLY A 66 -12.68 1.73 -6.05
C GLY A 66 -13.10 2.93 -5.19
N ARG A 67 -12.28 3.32 -4.22
CA ARG A 67 -12.46 4.52 -3.39
C ARG A 67 -11.86 5.80 -4.02
N GLY A 68 -11.22 5.70 -5.19
CA GLY A 68 -10.50 6.80 -5.82
C GLY A 68 -9.31 7.29 -5.00
N VAL A 69 -8.67 6.37 -4.29
CA VAL A 69 -7.47 6.57 -3.47
C VAL A 69 -6.27 6.02 -4.22
N GLY A 70 -5.20 6.81 -4.28
CA GLY A 70 -3.95 6.39 -4.90
C GLY A 70 -3.15 5.43 -4.02
N PHE A 71 -2.24 4.68 -4.62
CA PHE A 71 -1.34 3.79 -3.91
C PHE A 71 0.07 3.88 -4.48
N LYS A 72 1.06 3.97 -3.59
CA LYS A 72 2.48 4.05 -3.96
C LYS A 72 3.35 3.26 -3.00
N SER A 73 4.31 2.50 -3.53
CA SER A 73 5.40 1.93 -2.74
C SER A 73 6.73 2.62 -3.03
N LEU A 74 7.50 2.88 -1.98
CA LEU A 74 8.75 3.64 -2.10
C LEU A 74 9.93 2.76 -2.55
N THR A 75 10.05 1.52 -2.05
CA THR A 75 11.19 0.65 -2.39
C THR A 75 11.07 -0.01 -3.76
N GLU A 76 9.85 -0.33 -4.22
CA GLU A 76 9.63 -0.91 -5.54
C GLU A 76 9.40 0.16 -6.62
N ASN A 77 9.45 1.45 -6.24
CA ASN A 77 9.14 2.60 -7.09
C ASN A 77 7.83 2.41 -7.88
N MET A 78 6.84 1.83 -7.21
CA MET A 78 5.60 1.41 -7.83
C MET A 78 4.52 2.45 -7.53
N ASP A 79 3.88 2.97 -8.57
CA ASP A 79 2.83 3.97 -8.46
C ASP A 79 1.57 3.51 -9.21
N ALA A 80 0.62 2.94 -8.46
CA ALA A 80 -0.63 2.41 -8.99
C ALA A 80 -1.64 3.52 -9.36
N THR A 81 -1.25 4.80 -9.32
CA THR A 81 -2.03 5.90 -9.93
C THR A 81 -1.70 6.11 -11.39
N THR A 82 -0.62 5.50 -11.89
CA THR A 82 -0.18 5.61 -13.28
C THR A 82 -0.60 4.38 -14.08
N PRO A 83 -0.93 4.52 -15.39
CA PRO A 83 -1.21 3.37 -16.25
C PRO A 83 -0.07 2.33 -16.25
N GLY A 84 1.19 2.80 -16.18
CA GLY A 84 2.37 1.96 -16.09
C GLY A 84 2.44 1.17 -14.78
N GLY A 85 2.19 1.81 -13.63
CA GLY A 85 2.20 1.11 -12.34
C GLY A 85 1.03 0.15 -12.16
N VAL A 86 -0.15 0.46 -12.70
CA VAL A 86 -1.28 -0.48 -12.77
C VAL A 86 -0.94 -1.70 -13.62
N LEU A 87 -0.27 -1.51 -14.77
CA LEU A 87 0.16 -2.62 -15.63
C LEU A 87 1.20 -3.51 -14.92
N VAL A 88 2.24 -2.91 -14.34
CA VAL A 88 3.27 -3.62 -13.59
C VAL A 88 2.63 -4.42 -12.45
N PHE A 89 1.64 -3.83 -11.77
CA PHE A 89 0.90 -4.53 -10.73
C PHE A 89 0.18 -5.77 -11.26
N ASN A 90 -0.60 -5.62 -12.33
CA ASN A 90 -1.40 -6.70 -12.89
C ASN A 90 -0.52 -7.87 -13.35
N VAL A 91 0.69 -7.59 -13.82
CA VAL A 91 1.69 -8.62 -14.15
C VAL A 91 2.17 -9.36 -12.90
N PHE A 92 2.47 -8.64 -11.81
CA PHE A 92 2.82 -9.28 -10.53
C PHE A 92 1.68 -10.13 -9.97
N ALA A 93 0.44 -9.64 -10.08
CA ALA A 93 -0.75 -10.37 -9.65
C ALA A 93 -1.00 -11.64 -10.48
N ALA A 94 -0.77 -11.58 -11.80
CA ALA A 94 -0.98 -12.71 -12.69
C ALA A 94 0.07 -13.82 -12.52
N ASN A 95 1.33 -13.45 -12.21
CA ASN A 95 2.44 -14.40 -12.08
C ASN A 95 2.53 -15.11 -10.72
N ASP A 96 1.68 -14.76 -9.75
CA ASP A 96 1.61 -15.41 -8.42
C ASP A 96 0.30 -16.22 -8.25
N SER A 97 -0.28 -16.68 -9.37
CA SER A 97 -1.33 -17.71 -9.38
C SER A 97 -0.72 -19.08 -9.05
N PRO A 98 -1.41 -19.95 -8.29
CA PRO A 98 -0.85 -21.16 -7.66
C PRO A 98 -0.23 -22.18 -8.62
#